data_AF-A0A5K0ZAA6-F1
#
_entry.id   AF-A0A5K0ZAA6-F1
#
_cell.length_a   1.000
_cell.length_b   1.000
_cell.length_c   1.000
_cell.angle_alpha   90.00
_cell.angle_beta   90.00
_cell.angle_gamma   90.00
#
_symmetry.space_group_name_H-M   'P 1'
#
loop_
_entity.id
_entity.type
_entity.pdbx_description
1 polymer ?
#
loop_
_entity_poly.entity_id
_entity_poly.type
_entity_poly.pdbx_seq_one_letter_code
_entity_poly.pdbx_strand_id
1 'polypeptide(L)' 'VIIVPIWKKSDEKAGVLSAATHVEEALKSAGVKVKVDSSEQKTPGWKFNFWEMK' A
#
# COMPACT_ATOMS: atom_id res chain seq x y z
N VAL A 1 -3.13 5.85 -8.42
CA VAL A 1 -2.36 4.63 -8.04
C VAL A 1 -2.68 4.28 -6.60
N ILE A 2 -2.90 3.00 -6.31
CA ILE A 2 -3.08 2.50 -4.94
C ILE A 2 -1.94 1.54 -4.61
N ILE A 3 -1.28 1.76 -3.49
CA ILE A 3 -0.24 0.87 -2.96
C ILE A 3 -0.90 0.02 -1.87
N VAL A 4 -0.91 -1.30 -2.08
CA VAL A 4 -1.41 -2.28 -1.10
C VAL A 4 -0.20 -3.04 -0.54
N PRO A 5 0.29 -2.70 0.67
CA PRO A 5 1.41 -3.40 1.24
C PRO A 5 0.97 -4.77 1.77
N ILE A 6 1.81 -5.78 1.54
CA ILE A 6 1.56 -7.19 1.89
C ILE A 6 2.74 -7.70 2.71
N TRP A 7 2.47 -8.17 3.92
CA TRP A 7 3.44 -8.83 4.80
C TRP A 7 2.77 -10.07 5.40
N LYS A 8 3.54 -11.13 5.66
CA LYS A 8 3.01 -12.36 6.28
C LYS A 8 3.36 -12.42 7.77
N LYS A 9 4.54 -11.91 8.12
CA LYS A 9 5.02 -11.88 9.50
C LYS A 9 5.06 -10.43 10.03
N SER A 10 4.98 -10.30 11.35
CA SER A 10 4.92 -8.98 12.01
C SER A 10 6.25 -8.21 11.93
N ASP A 11 7.38 -8.91 11.81
CA ASP A 11 8.72 -8.34 11.65
C ASP A 11 8.92 -7.71 10.26
N GLU A 12 8.31 -8.29 9.22
CA GLU A 12 8.35 -7.76 7.84
C GLU A 12 7.55 -6.44 7.70
N LYS A 13 6.54 -6.23 8.55
CA LYS A 13 5.58 -5.12 8.44
C LYS A 13 6.26 -3.76 8.38
N ALA A 14 7.22 -3.51 9.27
CA ALA A 14 7.90 -2.22 9.33
C ALA A 14 8.68 -1.92 8.04
N GLY A 15 9.39 -2.92 7.51
CA GLY A 15 10.14 -2.79 6.26
C GLY A 15 9.23 -2.57 5.05
N VAL A 16 8.12 -3.32 4.96
CA VAL A 16 7.15 -3.20 3.87
C VAL A 16 6.46 -1.83 3.89
N LEU A 17 6.08 -1.33 5.08
CA LEU A 17 5.48 0.00 5.20
C LEU A 17 6.48 1.11 4.86
N SER A 18 7.73 0.99 5.28
CA SER A 18 8.79 1.95 4.92
C SER A 18 9.00 2.01 3.40
N ALA A 19 9.08 0.85 2.74
CA ALA A 19 9.18 0.77 1.28
C ALA A 19 7.95 1.37 0.58
N ALA A 20 6.75 1.10 1.09
CA ALA A 20 5.51 1.66 0.54
C ALA A 20 5.49 3.20 0.63
N THR A 21 5.95 3.78 1.75
CA THR A 21 6.06 5.24 1.91
C THR A 21 7.07 5.84 0.92
N HIS A 22 8.24 5.21 0.76
CA HIS A 22 9.26 5.69 -0.17
C HIS A 22 8.74 5.71 -1.63
N VAL A 23 8.01 4.66 -2.01
CA VAL A 23 7.36 4.59 -3.34
C VAL A 23 6.25 5.64 -3.46
N GLU A 24 5.47 5.87 -2.40
CA GLU A 24 4.44 6.91 -2.39
C GLU A 24 5.05 8.31 -2.62
N GLU A 25 6.14 8.63 -1.93
CA GLU A 25 6.87 9.90 -2.07
C GLU A 25 7.41 10.08 -3.49
N ALA A 26 8.08 9.06 -4.04
CA ALA A 26 8.62 9.11 -5.40
C ALA A 26 7.51 9.35 -6.45
N LEU A 27 6.35 8.69 -6.28
CA LEU A 27 5.20 8.87 -7.17
C LEU A 27 4.55 10.25 -6.99
N LYS A 28 4.42 10.76 -5.77
CA LYS A 28 3.92 12.12 -5.50
C LYS A 28 4.84 13.17 -6.13
N SER A 29 6.15 13.02 -5.99
CA SER A 29 7.15 13.90 -6.62
C SER A 29 7.08 13.89 -8.15
N ALA A 30 6.66 12.78 -8.74
CA ALA A 30 6.38 12.66 -10.17
C ALA A 30 4.99 13.21 -10.59
N GLY A 31 4.22 13.81 -9.67
CA GLY A 31 2.88 14.34 -9.92
C GLY A 31 1.77 13.29 -9.98
N VAL A 32 2.05 12.05 -9.59
CA VAL A 32 1.07 10.96 -9.62
C VAL A 32 0.21 10.99 -8.35
N LYS A 33 -1.11 11.01 -8.50
CA LYS A 33 -2.04 10.83 -7.38
C LYS A 33 -1.96 9.40 -6.87
N VAL A 34 -1.35 9.24 -5.70
CA VAL A 34 -1.11 7.94 -5.06
C VAL A 34 -1.65 7.92 -3.63
N LYS A 35 -2.06 6.74 -3.16
CA LYS A 35 -2.47 6.48 -1.78
C LYS A 35 -1.97 5.11 -1.33
N VAL A 36 -1.47 5.01 -0.11
CA VAL A 36 -1.15 3.74 0.56
C VAL A 36 -2.37 3.24 1.36
N ASP A 37 -2.77 1.98 1.17
CA ASP A 37 -3.80 1.30 1.96
C ASP A 37 -3.18 0.31 2.96
N SER A 38 -2.76 0.84 4.10
CA SER A 38 -2.18 0.09 5.22
C SER A 38 -3.23 -0.51 6.18
N SER A 39 -4.52 -0.55 5.80
CA SER A 39 -5.56 -1.08 6.69
C SER A 39 -5.30 -2.54 7.10
N GLU A 40 -5.26 -2.81 8.40
CA GLU A 40 -4.87 -4.15 8.91
C GLU A 40 -6.05 -5.11 9.00
N GLN A 41 -7.27 -4.58 9.05
CA GLN A 41 -8.49 -5.37 9.23
C GLN A 41 -8.99 -6.06 7.96
N LYS A 42 -8.29 -5.88 6.82
CA LYS A 42 -8.71 -6.38 5.51
C LYS A 42 -7.59 -7.15 4.84
N THR A 43 -7.94 -8.30 4.24
CA THR A 43 -6.98 -9.11 3.51
C THR A 43 -6.53 -8.39 2.23
N PRO A 44 -5.31 -8.67 1.70
CA PRO A 44 -4.85 -8.09 0.44
C PRO A 44 -5.81 -8.32 -0.72
N GLY A 45 -6.38 -9.53 -0.83
CA GLY A 45 -7.38 -9.85 -1.87
C GLY A 45 -8.63 -8.98 -1.79
N TRP A 46 -9.14 -8.72 -0.58
CA TRP A 46 -10.26 -7.80 -0.39
C TRP A 46 -9.92 -6.37 -0.82
N LYS A 47 -8.72 -5.90 -0.51
CA LYS A 47 -8.25 -4.54 -0.88
C LYS A 47 -8.16 -4.39 -2.40
N PHE A 48 -7.60 -5.37 -3.11
CA PHE A 48 -7.55 -5.33 -4.57
C PHE A 48 -8.95 -5.18 -5.17
N ASN A 49 -9.88 -6.06 -4.81
CA ASN A 49 -11.26 -5.98 -5.30
C ASN A 49 -11.92 -4.63 -4.93
N PHE A 50 -11.73 -4.13 -3.70
CA PHE A 50 -12.31 -2.86 -3.28
C PHE A 50 -11.82 -1.69 -4.15
N TRP A 51 -10.53 -1.64 -4.49
CA TRP A 51 -9.96 -0.55 -5.29
C TRP A 51 -10.14 -0.72 -6.80
N GLU A 52 -10.34 -1.94 -7.29
CA GLU A 52 -10.71 -2.20 -8.70
C GLU A 52 -12.15 -1.79 -8.99
N MET A 53 -13.04 -1.90 -7.99
CA MET A 53 -14.45 -1.56 -8.10
C MET A 53 -14.76 -0.07 -7.81
N LYS A 54 -13.75 0.75 -7.50
CA LYS A 54 -13.92 2.12 -7.01
C LYS A 54 -13.62 3.19 -8.05
#